data_AF-A0A4V6NYM0-F1
#
_entry.id   AF-A0A4V6NYM0-F1
#
_cell.length_a   1.000
_cell.length_b   1.000
_cell.length_c   1.000
_cell.angle_alpha   90.00
_cell.angle_beta   90.00
_cell.angle_gamma   90.00
#
_symmetry.space_group_name_H-M   'P 1'
#
loop_
_entity.id
_entity.type
_entity.pdbx_description
1 polymer ?
#
loop_
_entity_poly.entity_id
_entity_poly.type
_entity_poly.pdbx_seq_one_letter_code
_entity_poly.pdbx_strand_id
1 'polypeptide(L)' 'MSAQRTFYQDRWNPDKTWEVVKLVGGYYLRQYIKGKQFGRGTRATKKYIQSIGIFDFEKKEAVM' A
#
# COMPACT_ATOMS: atom_id res chain seq x y z
N MET A 1 10.21 -11.38 -12.95
CA MET A 1 9.99 -11.43 -11.48
C MET A 1 8.77 -10.60 -11.15
N SER A 2 7.70 -11.23 -10.68
CA SER A 2 6.51 -10.51 -10.19
C SER A 2 6.86 -9.82 -8.87
N ALA A 3 6.68 -8.51 -8.81
CA ALA A 3 6.85 -7.77 -7.57
C ALA A 3 5.76 -8.20 -6.57
N GLN A 4 6.14 -8.54 -5.33
CA GLN A 4 5.19 -8.94 -4.29
C GLN A 4 4.34 -7.73 -3.88
N ARG A 5 3.02 -7.86 -4.02
CA ARG A 5 2.04 -6.82 -3.66
C ARG A 5 1.30 -7.22 -2.40
N THR A 6 1.04 -6.27 -1.52
CA THR A 6 0.23 -6.49 -0.32
C THR A 6 -0.71 -5.31 -0.14
N PHE A 7 -1.97 -5.60 0.13
CA PHE A 7 -3.00 -4.59 0.32
C PHE A 7 -3.31 -4.43 1.80
N TYR A 8 -3.53 -3.20 2.22
CA TYR A 8 -3.85 -2.84 3.60
C TYR A 8 -5.04 -1.89 3.63
N GLN A 9 -6.05 -2.19 4.44
CA GLN A 9 -7.18 -1.30 4.67
C GLN A 9 -6.73 -0.12 5.54
N ASP A 10 -6.98 1.12 5.09
CA ASP A 10 -6.67 2.28 5.92
C ASP A 10 -7.55 2.27 7.18
N ARG A 11 -6.92 2.48 8.35
CA ARG A 11 -7.60 2.43 9.65
C ARG A 11 -8.59 3.58 9.85
N TRP A 12 -8.36 4.72 9.22
CA TRP A 12 -9.14 5.94 9.44
C TRP A 12 -10.11 6.23 8.30
N ASN A 13 -9.82 5.71 7.09
CA ASN A 13 -10.69 5.85 5.94
C ASN A 13 -11.10 4.47 5.39
N PRO A 14 -12.35 4.02 5.64
CA PRO A 14 -12.81 2.70 5.18
C PRO A 14 -12.90 2.59 3.65
N ASP A 15 -13.01 3.70 2.92
CA ASP A 15 -13.00 3.72 1.46
C ASP A 15 -11.58 3.66 0.88
N LYS A 16 -10.55 3.71 1.72
CA LYS A 16 -9.16 3.82 1.30
C LYS A 16 -8.38 2.54 1.55
N THR A 17 -7.67 2.10 0.51
CA THR A 17 -6.78 0.95 0.56
C THR A 17 -5.38 1.36 0.14
N TRP A 18 -4.38 0.86 0.84
CA TRP A 18 -2.97 1.00 0.50
C TRP A 18 -2.50 -0.25 -0.25
N GLU A 19 -1.82 -0.08 -1.37
CA GLU A 19 -1.06 -1.14 -2.03
C GLU A 19 0.42 -0.88 -1.79
N VAL A 20 1.07 -1.82 -1.12
CA VAL A 20 2.52 -1.83 -0.90
C VAL A 20 3.15 -2.87 -1.81
N VAL A 21 3.98 -2.43 -2.74
CA VAL A 21 4.70 -3.28 -3.68
C VAL A 21 6.17 -3.34 -3.29
N LYS A 22 6.71 -4.54 -3.05
CA LYS A 22 8.13 -4.73 -2.77
C LYS A 22 8.91 -4.75 -4.08
N LEU A 23 9.85 -3.81 -4.23
CA LEU A 23 10.77 -3.70 -5.36
C LEU A 23 12.17 -4.17 -4.96
N VAL A 24 13.04 -4.43 -5.94
CA VAL A 24 14.47 -4.59 -5.67
C VAL A 24 15.03 -3.24 -5.21
N GLY A 25 15.43 -3.16 -3.94
CA GLY A 25 16.00 -1.94 -3.34
C GLY A 25 15.00 -0.93 -2.77
N GLY A 26 13.70 -1.24 -2.70
CA GLY A 26 12.73 -0.31 -2.12
C GLY A 26 11.28 -0.79 -2.14
N TYR A 27 10.37 0.14 -1.93
CA TYR A 27 8.94 -0.12 -1.99
C TYR A 27 8.26 0.89 -2.93
N TYR A 28 7.17 0.48 -3.53
CA TYR A 28 6.23 1.37 -4.21
C TYR A 28 4.93 1.40 -3.42
N LEU A 29 4.43 2.59 -3.14
CA LEU A 29 3.21 2.81 -2.37
C LEU A 29 2.15 3.43 -3.28
N ARG A 30 0.98 2.80 -3.36
CA ARG A 30 -0.20 3.36 -4.03
C ARG A 30 -1.35 3.45 -3.06
N GLN A 31 -2.22 4.41 -3.33
CA GLN A 31 -3.44 4.66 -2.58
C GLN A 31 -4.60 4.46 -3.54
N TYR A 32 -5.62 3.77 -3.07
CA TYR A 32 -6.89 3.62 -3.76
C TYR A 32 -7.97 4.20 -2.85
N ILE A 33 -8.82 5.08 -3.39
CA ILE A 33 -9.98 5.61 -2.69
C ILE A 33 -11.20 5.23 -3.52
N LYS A 34 -12.17 4.52 -2.91
CA LYS A 34 -13.33 3.95 -3.60
C LYS A 34 -12.94 3.11 -4.82
N GLY A 35 -11.88 2.31 -4.69
CA GLY A 35 -11.35 1.46 -5.75
C GLY A 35 -10.59 2.19 -6.87
N LYS A 36 -10.50 3.53 -6.86
CA LYS A 36 -9.76 4.29 -7.87
C LYS A 36 -8.39 4.69 -7.35
N GLN A 37 -7.35 4.52 -8.17
CA GLN A 37 -6.01 4.95 -7.79
C GLN A 37 -5.98 6.47 -7.60
N PHE A 38 -5.53 6.90 -6.43
CA PHE A 38 -5.33 8.30 -6.10
C PHE A 38 -3.88 8.71 -6.34
N GLY A 39 -3.66 9.65 -7.25
CA GLY A 39 -2.34 10.08 -7.69
C GLY A 39 -1.57 9.01 -8.46
N ARG A 40 -0.25 9.18 -8.62
CA ARG A 40 0.61 8.29 -9.42
C ARG A 40 1.25 7.14 -8.60
N GLY A 41 1.08 7.15 -7.28
CA GLY A 41 1.88 6.36 -6.35
C GLY A 41 3.28 6.97 -6.14
N THR A 42 4.00 6.47 -5.15
CA THR A 42 5.29 7.04 -4.73
C THR A 42 6.27 5.94 -4.33
N ARG A 43 7.55 6.09 -4.72
CA ARG A 43 8.62 5.25 -4.18
C ARG A 43 8.85 5.61 -2.72
N ALA A 44 8.87 4.59 -1.87
CA ALA A 44 9.03 4.73 -0.44
C ALA A 44 10.08 3.75 0.09
N THR A 45 10.61 4.06 1.27
CA THR A 45 11.47 3.14 2.01
C THR A 45 10.64 2.33 3.00
N LYS A 46 11.16 1.18 3.44
CA LYS A 46 10.51 0.38 4.51
C LYS A 46 10.29 1.22 5.77
N LYS A 47 11.29 2.03 6.15
CA LYS A 47 11.26 2.89 7.34
C LYS A 47 10.12 3.92 7.26
N TYR A 48 9.93 4.53 6.08
CA TYR A 48 8.84 5.48 5.88
C TYR A 48 7.46 4.82 6.01
N ILE A 49 7.28 3.65 5.40
CA ILE A 49 6.01 2.90 5.48
C ILE A 49 5.72 2.46 6.93
N GLN A 50 6.76 2.07 7.68
CA GLN A 50 6.68 1.77 9.11
C GLN A 50 6.29 2.99 9.95
N SER A 51 6.90 4.16 9.70
CA SER A 51 6.61 5.35 10.50
C SER A 51 5.17 5.86 10.36
N ILE A 52 4.50 5.55 9.26
CA ILE A 52 3.08 5.86 9.04
C ILE A 52 2.13 4.72 9.45
N GLY A 53 2.67 3.61 9.96
CA GLY A 53 1.89 2.51 10.55
C GLY A 53 1.18 1.58 9.58
N ILE A 54 1.41 1.69 8.26
CA ILE A 54 0.66 0.90 7.26
C ILE A 54 0.82 -0.61 7.46
N PHE A 55 1.98 -1.08 7.93
CA PHE A 55 2.20 -2.51 8.15
C PHE A 55 1.38 -3.11 9.29
N ASP A 56 0.85 -2.27 10.19
CA ASP A 56 0.02 -2.67 11.32
C ASP A 56 -1.48 -2.66 10.97
N PHE A 57 -1.83 -2.23 9.75
CA PHE A 57 -3.21 -2.20 9.28
C PHE A 57 -3.69 -3.59 8.90
N GLU A 58 -5.01 -3.74 8.82
CA GLU A 58 -5.64 -4.97 8.36
C GLU A 58 -5.19 -5.29 6.93
N LYS A 59 -4.55 -6.45 6.78
CA LYS A 59 -4.17 -6.96 5.46
C LYS A 59 -5.42 -7.42 4.73
N LYS A 60 -5.61 -6.93 3.52
CA LYS A 60 -6.64 -7.43 2.61
C LYS A 60 -6.02 -8.33 1.56
N GLU A 61 -6.72 -9.40 1.23
CA GLU A 61 -6.43 -10.14 0.02
C GLU A 61 -6.70 -9.23 -1.18
N ALA A 62 -5.85 -9.36 -2.21
CA ALA A 62 -6.07 -8.64 -3.45
C ALA A 62 -7.40 -9.14 -4.03
N VAL A 63 -8.44 -8.30 -3.98
CA VAL A 63 -9.67 -8.57 -4.74
C VAL A 63 -9.27 -8.39 -6.20
N MET A 64 -9.00 -9.53 -6.87
CA MET A 64 -8.81 -9.61 -8.31
C MET A 64 -10.13 -9.40 -9.02
#